data_AF-A0A014M4Z3-F1
#
_entry.id   AF-A0A014M4Z3-F1
#
_cell.length_a   1.000
_cell.length_b   1.000
_cell.length_c   1.000
_cell.angle_alpha   90.00
_cell.angle_beta   90.00
_cell.angle_gamma   90.00
#
_symmetry.space_group_name_H-M   'P 1'
#
loop_
_entity.id
_entity.type
_entity.pdbx_description
1 polymer ?
#
loop_
_entity_poly.entity_id
_entity_poly.type
_entity_poly.pdbx_seq_one_letter_code
_entity_poly.pdbx_strand_id
1 'polypeptide(L)'
;MEKFVKIVLYSLVFLIVIMTLGFYLIILGLRPGAVSDEIKNACLHYNNQEVVSEVIRARTNSIDDWNSFSVAQDVAEKNGILIDFTNITLEKNIWMVPLTQRVDNNTKQLIALLDCQTDTVEFGIK
;
A
#
# COMPACT_ATOMS: atom_id res chain seq x y z
N MET A 1 -50.21 -14.90 -19.98
CA MET A 1 -49.23 -15.24 -18.92
C MET A 1 -47.81 -15.31 -19.48
N GLU A 2 -47.52 -16.14 -20.50
CA GLU A 2 -46.16 -16.32 -21.04
C GLU A 2 -45.47 -15.05 -21.58
N LYS A 3 -46.21 -14.16 -22.26
CA LYS A 3 -45.63 -12.90 -22.78
C LYS A 3 -45.19 -11.96 -21.65
N PHE A 4 -45.94 -11.94 -20.55
CA PHE A 4 -45.63 -11.11 -19.38
C PHE A 4 -44.40 -11.64 -18.63
N VAL A 5 -44.29 -12.98 -18.51
CA VAL A 5 -43.13 -13.66 -17.92
C VAL A 5 -41.86 -13.39 -18.74
N LYS A 6 -41.94 -13.42 -20.08
CA LYS A 6 -40.79 -13.10 -20.95
C LYS A 6 -40.32 -11.66 -20.80
N ILE A 7 -41.25 -10.70 -20.71
CA ILE A 7 -40.92 -9.27 -20.51
C ILE A 7 -40.22 -9.07 -19.16
N VAL A 8 -40.73 -9.67 -18.08
CA VAL A 8 -40.11 -9.61 -16.76
C VAL A 8 -38.71 -10.23 -16.79
N LEU A 9 -38.56 -11.38 -17.44
CA LEU A 9 -37.27 -12.06 -17.58
C LEU A 9 -36.24 -11.19 -18.33
N TYR A 10 -36.62 -10.56 -19.45
CA TYR A 10 -35.74 -9.66 -20.17
C TYR A 10 -35.36 -8.43 -19.35
N SER A 11 -36.29 -7.87 -18.58
CA SER A 11 -35.98 -6.75 -17.68
C SER A 11 -34.97 -7.13 -16.60
N LEU A 12 -35.07 -8.34 -16.04
CA LEU A 12 -34.18 -8.85 -15.00
C LEU A 12 -32.77 -9.07 -15.56
N VAL A 13 -32.66 -9.70 -16.73
CA VAL A 13 -31.37 -9.94 -17.41
C VAL A 13 -30.72 -8.62 -17.76
N PHE A 14 -31.47 -7.65 -18.28
CA PHE A 14 -30.96 -6.32 -18.61
C PHE A 14 -30.40 -5.59 -17.37
N LEU A 15 -31.11 -5.68 -16.25
CA LEU A 15 -30.69 -5.07 -14.98
C LEU A 15 -29.41 -5.71 -14.44
N ILE A 16 -29.27 -7.04 -14.56
CA ILE A 16 -28.04 -7.76 -14.20
C ILE A 16 -26.86 -7.31 -15.07
N VAL A 17 -27.07 -7.16 -16.39
CA VAL A 17 -26.02 -6.70 -17.32
C VAL A 17 -25.57 -5.28 -16.99
N ILE A 18 -26.49 -4.38 -16.62
CA ILE A 18 -26.13 -3.02 -16.21
C ILE A 18 -25.32 -3.03 -14.90
N MET A 19 -25.72 -3.83 -13.92
CA MET A 19 -25.00 -3.92 -12.65
C MET A 19 -23.59 -4.48 -12.83
N THR A 20 -23.41 -5.50 -13.68
CA THR A 20 -22.07 -6.05 -13.96
C THR A 20 -21.20 -5.07 -14.74
N LEU A 21 -21.76 -4.33 -15.71
CA LEU A 21 -21.03 -3.26 -16.41
C LEU A 21 -20.61 -2.15 -15.46
N GLY A 22 -21.54 -1.70 -14.61
CA GLY A 22 -21.28 -0.65 -13.61
C GLY A 22 -20.19 -1.06 -12.62
N PHE A 23 -20.25 -2.30 -12.14
CA PHE A 23 -19.22 -2.85 -11.26
C PHE A 23 -17.86 -2.96 -11.94
N TYR A 24 -17.81 -3.36 -13.22
CA TYR A 24 -16.58 -3.38 -14.01
C TYR A 24 -15.97 -1.97 -14.18
N LEU A 25 -16.80 -0.96 -14.43
CA LEU A 25 -16.35 0.43 -14.54
C LEU A 25 -15.79 0.96 -13.21
N ILE A 26 -16.39 0.58 -12.08
CA ILE A 26 -15.87 0.93 -10.75
C ILE A 26 -14.50 0.28 -10.52
N ILE A 27 -14.33 -1.01 -10.83
CA ILE A 27 -13.04 -1.69 -10.70
C ILE A 27 -11.97 -1.04 -11.58
N LEU A 28 -12.31 -0.69 -12.82
CA LEU A 28 -11.38 0.01 -13.72
C LEU A 28 -11.02 1.42 -13.24
N GLY A 29 -11.94 2.09 -12.52
CA GLY A 29 -11.71 3.40 -11.90
C GLY A 29 -10.93 3.36 -10.59
N LEU A 30 -10.85 2.20 -9.91
CA LEU A 30 -10.14 2.00 -8.64
C LEU A 30 -8.65 1.67 -8.80
N ARG A 31 -8.04 1.96 -9.97
CA ARG A 31 -6.58 1.91 -10.07
C ARG A 31 -6.01 2.90 -9.04
N PRO A 32 -5.08 2.50 -8.16
CA PRO A 32 -4.40 3.45 -7.28
C PRO A 32 -3.87 4.57 -8.17
N GLY A 33 -4.38 5.78 -7.93
CA GLY A 33 -4.05 6.94 -8.74
C GLY A 33 -2.56 7.18 -8.63
N ALA A 34 -1.90 7.43 -9.76
CA ALA A 34 -0.54 7.93 -9.72
C ALA A 34 -0.52 9.21 -8.86
N VAL A 35 0.46 9.33 -7.98
CA VAL A 35 0.61 10.54 -7.17
C VAL A 35 1.08 11.71 -8.04
N SER A 36 0.99 12.93 -7.51
CA SER A 36 1.51 14.11 -8.21
C SER A 36 3.01 13.96 -8.47
N ASP A 37 3.49 14.61 -9.53
CA ASP A 37 4.93 14.62 -9.84
C ASP A 37 5.78 15.17 -8.69
N GLU A 38 5.22 16.06 -7.88
CA GLU A 38 5.87 16.61 -6.67
C GLU A 38 6.09 15.54 -5.60
N ILE A 39 5.05 14.78 -5.23
CA ILE A 39 5.14 13.71 -4.23
C ILE A 39 6.08 12.60 -4.71
N LYS A 40 5.93 12.21 -5.98
CA LYS A 40 6.81 11.23 -6.61
C LYS A 40 8.26 11.68 -6.56
N ASN A 41 8.54 12.93 -6.96
CA ASN A 41 9.89 13.45 -6.97
C ASN A 41 10.47 13.57 -5.56
N ALA A 42 9.66 13.95 -4.55
CA ALA A 42 10.08 13.94 -3.16
C ALA A 42 10.49 12.53 -2.72
N CYS A 43 9.65 11.52 -2.95
CA CYS A 43 9.93 10.14 -2.59
C CYS A 43 11.21 9.60 -3.25
N LEU A 44 11.45 9.93 -4.52
CA LEU A 44 12.67 9.52 -5.24
C LEU A 44 13.97 10.10 -4.64
N HIS A 45 13.86 11.20 -3.88
CA HIS A 45 14.99 11.88 -3.26
C HIS A 45 15.04 11.73 -1.73
N TYR A 46 14.16 10.90 -1.15
CA TYR A 46 14.21 10.61 0.27
C TYR A 46 15.58 10.07 0.66
N ASN A 47 16.05 10.53 1.82
CA ASN A 47 17.16 9.89 2.49
C ASN A 47 16.68 8.64 3.25
N ASN A 48 17.61 7.80 3.71
CA ASN A 48 17.28 6.55 4.38
C ASN A 48 16.37 6.74 5.62
N GLN A 49 16.46 7.86 6.34
CA GLN A 49 15.62 8.11 7.51
C GLN A 49 14.17 8.43 7.12
N GLU A 50 13.98 9.18 6.03
CA GLU A 50 12.65 9.50 5.48
C GLU A 50 11.96 8.24 4.97
N VAL A 51 12.66 7.45 4.14
CA VAL A 51 12.15 6.16 3.63
C VAL A 51 11.74 5.24 4.78
N VAL A 52 12.59 5.13 5.81
CA VAL A 52 12.33 4.27 6.95
C VAL A 52 11.17 4.78 7.80
N SER A 53 11.02 6.09 7.94
CA SER A 53 9.86 6.67 8.63
C SER A 53 8.56 6.29 7.94
N GLU A 54 8.49 6.38 6.61
CA GLU A 54 7.31 5.94 5.85
C GLU A 54 7.05 4.44 6.00
N VAL A 55 8.09 3.61 5.94
CA VAL A 55 7.96 2.16 6.12
C VAL A 55 7.44 1.81 7.52
N ILE A 56 7.95 2.44 8.58
CA ILE A 56 7.49 2.18 9.95
C ILE A 56 6.05 2.68 10.11
N ARG A 57 5.73 3.86 9.58
CA ARG A 57 4.37 4.43 9.61
C ARG A 57 3.37 3.47 8.97
N ALA A 58 3.68 2.99 7.75
CA ALA A 58 2.86 2.02 7.05
C ALA A 58 2.77 0.68 7.80
N ARG A 59 3.88 0.18 8.36
CA ARG A 59 3.89 -1.11 9.07
C ARG A 59 3.05 -1.10 10.34
N THR A 60 3.03 0.05 11.03
CA THR A 60 2.31 0.23 12.30
C THR A 60 0.91 0.81 12.11
N ASN A 61 0.51 1.12 10.87
CA ASN A 61 -0.72 1.86 10.55
C ASN A 61 -0.84 3.17 11.35
N SER A 62 0.28 3.83 11.60
CA SER A 62 0.30 5.11 12.33
C SER A 62 -0.21 6.24 11.44
N ILE A 63 -1.09 7.07 11.98
CA ILE A 63 -1.54 8.33 11.33
C ILE A 63 -0.87 9.56 11.96
N ASP A 64 0.01 9.34 12.94
CA ASP A 64 0.69 10.41 13.64
C ASP A 64 1.70 11.11 12.74
N ASP A 65 1.71 12.43 12.79
CA ASP A 65 2.74 13.24 12.17
C ASP A 65 4.02 13.20 13.01
N TRP A 66 5.10 12.71 12.40
CA TRP A 66 6.37 12.50 13.09
C TRP A 66 7.34 13.61 12.69
N ASN A 67 7.43 14.62 13.56
CA ASN A 67 8.33 15.75 13.37
C ASN A 67 9.82 15.39 13.42
N SER A 68 10.18 14.16 13.82
CA SER A 68 11.56 13.69 13.78
C SER A 68 11.66 12.17 13.62
N PHE A 69 12.78 11.75 13.06
CA PHE A 69 13.11 10.34 12.88
C PHE A 69 13.24 9.57 14.21
N SER A 70 13.57 10.24 15.31
CA SER A 70 13.64 9.60 16.64
C SER A 70 12.29 9.01 17.05
N VAL A 71 11.18 9.69 16.73
CA VAL A 71 9.83 9.20 17.03
C VAL A 71 9.54 7.92 16.24
N ALA A 72 9.92 7.89 14.96
CA ALA A 72 9.80 6.69 14.13
C ALA A 72 10.56 5.50 14.73
N GLN A 73 11.80 5.73 15.19
CA GLN A 73 12.62 4.70 15.83
C GLN A 73 11.98 4.17 17.12
N ASP A 74 11.51 5.06 18.01
CA ASP A 74 10.83 4.66 19.25
C ASP A 74 9.60 3.79 18.96
N VAL A 75 8.84 4.13 17.92
CA VAL A 75 7.68 3.36 17.46
C VAL A 75 8.12 2.00 16.90
N ALA A 76 9.17 1.95 16.08
CA ALA A 76 9.72 0.70 15.57
C ALA A 76 10.16 -0.24 16.70
N GLU A 77 10.92 0.28 17.66
CA GLU A 77 11.41 -0.50 18.81
C GLU A 77 10.26 -1.08 19.64
N LYS A 78 9.26 -0.25 19.99
CA LYS A 78 8.06 -0.70 20.72
C LYS A 78 7.29 -1.79 19.99
N ASN A 79 7.32 -1.75 18.67
CA ASN A 79 6.67 -2.75 17.82
C ASN A 79 7.62 -3.90 17.43
N GLY A 80 8.85 -3.98 17.96
CA GLY A 80 9.78 -5.06 17.65
C GLY A 80 10.29 -5.06 16.20
N ILE A 81 10.28 -3.91 15.54
CA ILE A 81 10.76 -3.71 14.17
C ILE A 81 12.23 -3.30 14.21
N LEU A 82 13.07 -3.98 13.43
CA LEU A 82 14.48 -3.65 13.25
C LEU A 82 14.76 -3.44 11.77
N ILE A 83 15.30 -2.29 11.43
CA ILE A 83 15.60 -1.94 10.05
C ILE A 83 17.07 -2.23 9.75
N ASP A 84 17.32 -2.83 8.59
CA ASP A 84 18.67 -2.98 8.07
C ASP A 84 19.02 -1.80 7.16
N PHE A 85 19.57 -0.73 7.76
CA PHE A 85 19.96 0.48 7.05
C PHE A 85 21.07 0.27 6.01
N THR A 86 21.81 -0.84 6.10
CA THR A 86 22.94 -1.10 5.20
C THR A 86 22.49 -1.62 3.83
N ASN A 87 21.29 -2.20 3.77
CA ASN A 87 20.75 -2.84 2.58
C ASN A 87 19.49 -2.13 2.04
N ILE A 88 19.30 -0.86 2.40
CA ILE A 88 18.28 0.00 1.79
C ILE A 88 18.74 0.38 0.39
N THR A 89 17.90 0.12 -0.61
CA THR A 89 18.22 0.38 -2.01
C THR A 89 17.02 0.98 -2.73
N LEU A 90 17.29 1.84 -3.71
CA LEU A 90 16.30 2.36 -4.64
C LEU A 90 16.52 1.72 -6.01
N GLU A 91 15.51 1.04 -6.53
CA GLU A 91 15.52 0.53 -7.90
C GLU A 91 14.34 1.09 -8.69
N LYS A 92 14.64 1.79 -9.79
CA LYS A 92 13.67 2.54 -10.60
C LYS A 92 12.94 3.59 -9.75
N ASN A 93 11.76 3.23 -9.23
CA ASN A 93 10.93 4.11 -8.39
C ASN A 93 10.52 3.43 -7.07
N ILE A 94 11.13 2.30 -6.73
CA ILE A 94 10.77 1.50 -5.57
C ILE A 94 11.94 1.47 -4.59
N TRP A 95 11.69 1.93 -3.37
CA TRP A 95 12.60 1.73 -2.25
C TRP A 95 12.38 0.35 -1.64
N MET A 96 13.46 -0.42 -1.57
CA MET A 96 13.54 -1.72 -0.93
C MET A 96 14.18 -1.56 0.44
N VAL A 97 13.43 -1.86 1.49
CA VAL A 97 13.87 -1.72 2.88
C VAL A 97 13.78 -3.06 3.60
N PRO A 98 14.90 -3.77 3.78
CA PRO A 98 14.91 -5.00 4.55
C PRO A 98 14.69 -4.69 6.03
N LEU A 99 13.83 -5.48 6.68
CA LEU A 99 13.54 -5.35 8.09
C LEU A 99 13.25 -6.69 8.75
N THR A 100 13.40 -6.72 10.06
CA THR A 100 13.08 -7.87 10.90
C THR A 100 11.98 -7.48 11.87
N GLN A 101 10.94 -8.30 11.94
CA GLN A 101 9.81 -8.12 12.84
C GLN A 101 9.84 -9.22 13.91
N ARG A 102 9.97 -8.84 15.18
CA ARG A 102 9.74 -9.72 16.32
C ARG A 102 8.26 -9.67 16.67
N VAL A 103 7.62 -10.83 16.74
CA VAL A 103 6.25 -11.00 17.25
C VAL A 103 6.28 -12.18 18.20
N ASP A 104 6.04 -11.91 19.48
CA ASP A 104 6.16 -12.87 20.57
C ASP A 104 7.55 -13.55 20.57
N ASN A 105 7.60 -14.87 20.34
CA ASN A 105 8.82 -15.67 20.28
C ASN A 105 9.31 -15.93 18.83
N ASN A 106 8.66 -15.34 17.83
CA ASN A 106 8.98 -15.54 16.43
C ASN A 106 9.63 -14.30 15.83
N THR A 107 10.65 -14.52 15.01
CA THR A 107 11.34 -13.48 14.25
C THR A 107 11.08 -13.72 12.77
N LYS A 108 10.53 -12.72 12.07
CA LYS A 108 10.28 -12.78 10.63
C LYS A 108 11.18 -11.78 9.91
N GLN A 109 11.85 -12.23 8.86
CA GLN A 109 12.54 -11.36 7.92
C GLN A 109 11.54 -10.90 6.86
N LEU A 110 11.49 -9.60 6.66
CA LEU A 110 10.58 -8.93 5.74
C LEU A 110 11.36 -7.99 4.84
N ILE A 111 10.75 -7.63 3.72
CA ILE A 111 11.17 -6.54 2.87
C ILE A 111 9.97 -5.62 2.67
N ALA A 112 10.16 -4.33 2.93
CA ALA A 112 9.20 -3.31 2.57
C ALA A 112 9.53 -2.74 1.19
N LEU A 113 8.50 -2.53 0.37
CA LEU A 113 8.56 -1.98 -0.98
C LEU A 113 7.76 -0.68 -0.97
N LEU A 114 8.44 0.46 -0.90
CA LEU A 114 7.81 1.78 -1.02
C LEU A 114 7.85 2.20 -2.50
N ASP A 115 6.70 2.20 -3.16
CA ASP A 115 6.56 2.63 -4.56
C ASP A 115 6.26 4.13 -4.64
N CYS A 116 7.22 4.91 -5.14
CA CYS A 116 7.08 6.36 -5.29
C CYS A 116 6.05 6.78 -6.37
N GLN A 117 5.57 5.87 -7.21
CA GLN A 117 4.52 6.20 -8.20
C GLN A 117 3.13 6.24 -7.58
N THR A 118 2.91 5.45 -6.53
CA THR A 118 1.61 5.31 -5.86
C THR A 118 1.64 5.79 -4.41
N ASP A 119 2.83 6.09 -3.86
CA ASP A 119 3.07 6.44 -2.46
C ASP A 119 2.51 5.37 -1.51
N THR A 120 2.79 4.11 -1.85
CA THR A 120 2.31 2.94 -1.10
C THR A 120 3.47 2.08 -0.64
N VAL A 121 3.33 1.51 0.55
CA VAL A 121 4.28 0.52 1.09
C VAL A 121 3.65 -0.86 1.12
N GLU A 122 4.29 -1.82 0.44
CA GLU A 122 3.94 -3.24 0.51
C GLU A 122 4.99 -4.01 1.31
N PHE A 123 4.59 -5.16 1.89
CA PHE A 123 5.49 -6.00 2.70
C PHE A 123 5.54 -7.42 2.18
N GLY A 124 6.73 -7.89 1.83
CA GLY A 124 7.01 -9.27 1.45
C GLY A 124 7.78 -10.02 2.54
N ILE A 125 7.67 -11.34 2.55
CA ILE A 125 8.61 -12.20 3.29
C ILE A 125 9.89 -12.31 2.46
N LYS A 126 11.04 -12.14 3.10
CA LYS A 126 12.35 -12.28 2.46
C LYS A 126 12.76 -13.75 2.34
#